data_AF-A0A359E7I9-F1
#
_entry.id   AF-A0A359E7I9-F1
#
_cell.length_a   1.000
_cell.length_b   1.000
_cell.length_c   1.000
_cell.angle_alpha   90.00
_cell.angle_beta   90.00
_cell.angle_gamma   90.00
#
_symmetry.space_group_name_H-M   'P 1'
#
loop_
_entity.id
_entity.type
_entity.pdbx_description
1 polymer ?
#
loop_
_entity_poly.entity_id
_entity_poly.type
_entity_poly.pdbx_seq_one_letter_code
_entity_poly.pdbx_strand_id
1 'polypeptide(L)'
;MSPIEPFPGVEIHAAVANNLLENDFITSVPNLVKNILILIICALLLAAIFWTPSRVNISVSAVVMGSIVVIGLLLFSVYRVWFPTAEIFLSSLLVIIVGYTTKYVSEDAQKRAIRSAFDLYLQKELVE
;
A
#
# COMPACT_ATOMS: atom_id res chain seq x y z
N MET A 1 -0.63 19.64 30.19
CA MET A 1 -1.14 18.29 30.50
C MET A 1 -0.02 17.31 30.18
N SER A 2 0.57 16.71 31.22
CA SER A 2 1.72 15.82 31.11
C SER A 2 1.25 14.44 30.61
N PRO A 3 1.99 13.73 29.74
CA PRO A 3 1.55 12.47 29.12
C PRO A 3 1.41 11.25 30.07
N ILE A 4 1.56 11.40 31.39
CA ILE A 4 1.73 10.27 32.33
C ILE A 4 0.73 10.30 33.51
N GLU A 5 -0.29 11.16 33.49
CA GLU A 5 -1.34 11.07 34.51
C GLU A 5 -2.32 9.92 34.18
N PRO A 6 -2.63 9.02 35.14
CA PRO A 6 -3.59 7.95 34.91
C PRO A 6 -4.94 8.57 34.62
N PHE A 7 -5.47 8.30 33.43
CA PHE A 7 -6.82 8.71 33.03
C PHE A 7 -7.81 8.24 34.10
N PRO A 8 -8.48 9.16 34.82
CA PRO A 8 -9.43 8.79 35.86
C PRO A 8 -10.52 7.92 35.26
N GLY A 9 -10.88 6.82 35.93
CA GLY A 9 -11.97 5.94 35.46
C GLY A 9 -13.30 6.68 35.26
N VAL A 10 -13.51 7.78 35.99
CA VAL A 10 -14.67 8.67 35.85
C VAL A 10 -14.73 9.32 34.46
N GLU A 11 -13.60 9.72 33.88
CA GLU A 11 -13.56 10.32 32.55
C GLU A 11 -13.90 9.29 31.46
N ILE A 12 -13.51 8.03 31.64
CA ILE A 12 -13.88 6.94 30.74
C ILE A 12 -15.39 6.72 30.77
N HIS A 13 -16.00 6.66 31.97
CA HIS A 13 -17.44 6.50 32.11
C HIS A 13 -18.22 7.70 31.55
N ALA A 14 -17.72 8.92 31.77
CA ALA A 14 -18.32 10.14 31.21
C ALA A 14 -18.24 10.15 29.68
N ALA A 15 -17.11 9.74 29.09
CA ALA A 15 -16.95 9.64 27.64
C ALA A 15 -17.88 8.57 27.02
N VAL A 16 -18.04 7.42 27.67
CA VAL A 16 -18.98 6.38 27.23
C VAL A 16 -20.43 6.87 27.32
N ALA A 17 -20.82 7.53 28.41
CA ALA A 17 -22.15 8.11 28.56
C ALA A 17 -22.42 9.18 27.49
N ASN A 18 -21.42 10.04 27.20
CA ASN A 18 -21.53 11.04 26.16
C ASN A 18 -21.69 10.42 24.77
N ASN A 19 -20.87 9.42 24.43
CA ASN A 19 -21.00 8.67 23.16
C ASN A 19 -22.37 7.97 23.03
N LEU A 20 -22.95 7.48 24.13
CA LEU A 20 -24.30 6.90 24.13
C LEU A 20 -25.39 7.94 23.86
N LEU A 21 -25.26 9.12 24.46
CA LEU A 21 -26.23 10.22 24.32
C LEU A 21 -26.15 10.88 22.94
N GLU A 22 -24.95 11.00 22.38
CA GLU A 22 -24.68 11.59 21.06
C GLU A 22 -24.72 10.57 19.91
N ASN A 23 -24.87 9.28 20.23
CA ASN A 23 -24.85 8.16 19.26
C ASN A 23 -23.56 8.07 18.44
N ASP A 24 -22.45 8.42 19.09
CA ASP A 24 -21.18 8.79 18.48
C ASP A 24 -20.19 7.61 18.41
N PHE A 25 -20.69 6.45 17.98
CA PHE A 25 -19.93 5.20 17.93
C PHE A 25 -19.03 5.12 16.70
N ILE A 26 -17.79 4.63 16.91
CA ILE A 26 -16.87 4.30 15.82
C ILE A 26 -17.38 3.01 15.15
N THR A 27 -17.74 3.09 13.88
CA THR A 27 -18.17 1.91 13.10
C THR A 27 -16.98 1.29 12.39
N SER A 28 -16.76 -0.01 12.57
CA SER A 28 -15.74 -0.77 11.84
C SER A 28 -16.30 -1.32 10.53
N VAL A 29 -15.44 -1.37 9.50
CA VAL A 29 -15.79 -1.98 8.21
C VAL A 29 -15.89 -3.51 8.36
N PRO A 30 -16.92 -4.17 7.79
CA PRO A 30 -17.01 -5.63 7.81
C PRO A 30 -15.75 -6.30 7.24
N ASN A 31 -15.29 -7.37 7.89
CA ASN A 31 -14.05 -8.07 7.50
C ASN A 31 -14.04 -8.55 6.04
N LEU A 32 -15.19 -8.96 5.52
CA LEU A 32 -15.31 -9.41 4.12
C LEU A 32 -15.06 -8.25 3.13
N VAL A 33 -15.63 -7.08 3.40
CA VAL A 33 -15.43 -5.88 2.58
C VAL A 33 -13.97 -5.43 2.64
N LYS A 34 -13.38 -5.43 3.84
CA LYS A 34 -11.95 -5.15 4.04
C LYS A 34 -11.07 -6.06 3.17
N ASN A 35 -11.25 -7.37 3.25
CA ASN A 35 -10.40 -8.34 2.56
C ASN A 35 -10.52 -8.20 1.03
N ILE A 36 -11.75 -8.00 0.52
CA ILE A 36 -11.98 -7.76 -0.91
C ILE A 36 -11.25 -6.49 -1.36
N LEU A 37 -11.34 -5.41 -0.56
CA LEU A 37 -10.71 -4.15 -0.90
C LEU A 37 -9.18 -4.24 -0.91
N ILE A 38 -8.59 -4.94 0.06
CA ILE A 38 -7.15 -5.25 0.06
C ILE A 38 -6.75 -6.00 -1.21
N LEU A 39 -7.49 -7.06 -1.56
CA LEU A 39 -7.21 -7.85 -2.76
C LEU A 39 -7.26 -7.00 -4.03
N ILE A 40 -8.28 -6.16 -4.18
CA ILE A 40 -8.44 -5.28 -5.34
C ILE A 40 -7.27 -4.29 -5.43
N ILE A 41 -6.92 -3.62 -4.33
CA ILE A 41 -5.81 -2.64 -4.30
C ILE A 41 -4.48 -3.33 -4.64
N CYS A 42 -4.20 -4.48 -4.04
CA CYS A 42 -3.00 -5.25 -4.32
C CYS A 42 -2.93 -5.71 -5.78
N ALA A 43 -4.04 -6.17 -6.36
CA ALA A 43 -4.11 -6.57 -7.76
C ALA A 43 -3.85 -5.39 -8.71
N LEU A 44 -4.45 -4.23 -8.44
CA LEU A 44 -4.24 -3.01 -9.21
C LEU A 44 -2.79 -2.52 -9.12
N LEU A 45 -2.18 -2.58 -7.93
CA LEU A 45 -0.77 -2.24 -7.74
C LEU A 45 0.15 -3.16 -8.53
N LEU A 46 -0.07 -4.48 -8.49
CA LEU A 46 0.70 -5.43 -9.30
C LEU A 46 0.54 -5.15 -10.79
N ALA A 47 -0.70 -4.97 -11.26
CA ALA A 47 -0.99 -4.63 -12.64
C ALA A 47 -0.24 -3.36 -13.08
N ALA A 48 -0.26 -2.30 -12.26
CA ALA A 48 0.48 -1.07 -12.54
C ALA A 48 2.01 -1.29 -12.53
N ILE A 49 2.55 -2.08 -11.61
CA ILE A 49 4.00 -2.33 -11.55
C ILE A 49 4.48 -3.03 -12.83
N PHE A 50 3.75 -4.03 -13.34
CA PHE A 50 4.17 -4.83 -14.49
C PHE A 50 3.79 -4.21 -15.85
N TRP A 51 2.66 -3.51 -15.98
CA TRP A 51 2.22 -2.98 -17.28
C TRP A 51 2.65 -1.53 -17.57
N THR A 52 3.07 -0.75 -16.58
CA THR A 52 3.53 0.63 -16.81
C THR A 52 5.07 0.76 -16.77
N PRO A 53 5.65 1.71 -17.53
CA PRO A 53 7.09 1.94 -17.54
C PRO A 53 7.59 2.40 -16.17
N SER A 54 8.81 1.99 -15.81
CA SER A 54 9.39 2.19 -14.47
C SER A 54 9.53 3.65 -14.02
N ARG A 55 9.48 4.62 -14.96
CA ARG A 55 9.52 6.05 -14.60
C ARG A 55 8.21 6.55 -14.00
N VAL A 56 7.08 5.98 -14.44
CA VAL A 56 5.74 6.43 -14.03
C VAL A 56 5.23 5.61 -12.84
N ASN A 57 5.55 4.31 -12.79
CA ASN A 57 5.00 3.43 -11.77
C ASN A 57 5.43 3.82 -10.34
N ILE A 58 6.67 4.30 -10.11
CA ILE A 58 7.15 4.69 -8.78
C ILE A 58 6.33 5.86 -8.23
N SER A 59 6.09 6.89 -9.05
CA SER A 59 5.28 8.04 -8.66
C SER A 59 3.83 7.62 -8.39
N VAL A 60 3.26 6.78 -9.24
CA VAL A 60 1.90 6.24 -9.04
C VAL A 60 1.81 5.42 -7.74
N SER A 61 2.76 4.53 -7.47
CA SER A 61 2.81 3.75 -6.22
C SER A 61 2.88 4.65 -4.99
N ALA A 62 3.70 5.71 -5.03
CA ALA A 62 3.82 6.67 -3.94
C ALA A 62 2.52 7.46 -3.72
N VAL A 63 1.88 7.92 -4.80
CA VAL A 63 0.58 8.60 -4.74
C VAL A 63 -0.50 7.68 -4.16
N VAL A 64 -0.54 6.41 -4.58
CA VAL A 64 -1.48 5.43 -4.03
C VAL A 64 -1.24 5.22 -2.54
N MET A 65 0.02 5.03 -2.10
CA MET A 65 0.34 4.91 -0.67
C MET A 65 -0.06 6.14 0.14
N GLY A 66 0.22 7.35 -0.37
CA GLY A 66 -0.20 8.59 0.28
C GLY A 66 -1.72 8.70 0.36
N SER A 67 -2.42 8.34 -0.71
CA SER A 67 -3.89 8.37 -0.76
C SER A 67 -4.53 7.43 0.26
N ILE A 68 -3.96 6.24 0.50
CA ILE A 68 -4.46 5.29 1.51
C ILE A 68 -4.47 5.94 2.90
N VAL A 69 -3.40 6.64 3.27
CA VAL A 69 -3.29 7.32 4.57
C VAL A 69 -4.27 8.50 4.64
N VAL A 70 -4.31 9.34 3.61
CA VAL A 70 -5.21 10.51 3.59
C VAL A 70 -6.67 10.09 3.64
N ILE A 71 -7.07 9.10 2.84
CA ILE A 71 -8.44 8.55 2.83
C ILE A 71 -8.77 7.96 4.20
N GLY A 72 -7.85 7.18 4.79
CA GLY A 72 -8.03 6.63 6.14
C GLY A 72 -8.27 7.71 7.20
N LEU A 73 -7.47 8.78 7.18
CA LEU A 73 -7.63 9.92 8.10
C LEU A 73 -8.92 10.70 7.86
N LEU A 74 -9.31 10.91 6.60
CA LEU A 74 -10.57 11.59 6.26
C LEU A 74 -11.78 10.76 6.69
N LEU A 75 -11.78 9.44 6.47
CA LEU A 75 -12.86 8.55 6.89
C LEU A 75 -13.00 8.53 8.42
N PHE A 76 -11.87 8.55 9.13
CA PHE A 76 -11.88 8.61 10.58
C PHE A 76 -12.37 9.97 11.09
N SER A 77 -11.87 11.08 10.53
CA SER A 77 -12.19 12.42 11.01
C SER A 77 -13.61 12.88 10.68
N VAL A 78 -14.13 12.52 9.50
CA VAL A 78 -15.42 13.03 9.02
C VAL A 78 -16.55 12.05 9.32
N TYR A 79 -16.31 10.76 9.09
CA TYR A 79 -17.35 9.73 9.17
C TYR A 79 -17.21 8.84 10.41
N ARG A 80 -16.16 9.02 11.23
CA ARG A 80 -15.84 8.17 12.38
C ARG A 80 -15.77 6.69 12.03
N VAL A 81 -15.44 6.39 10.77
CA VAL A 81 -15.30 5.01 10.29
C VAL A 81 -13.87 4.57 10.55
N TRP A 82 -13.72 3.46 11.27
CA TRP A 82 -12.42 2.81 11.42
C TRP A 82 -12.08 2.05 10.15
N PHE A 83 -11.46 2.76 9.21
CA PHE A 83 -10.95 2.16 7.98
C PHE A 83 -9.67 1.35 8.30
N PRO A 84 -9.50 0.14 7.74
CA PRO A 84 -8.36 -0.73 8.00
C PRO A 84 -7.08 -0.25 7.27
N THR A 85 -6.74 1.02 7.47
CA THR A 85 -5.66 1.74 6.80
C THR A 85 -4.31 1.05 7.01
N ALA A 86 -4.02 0.61 8.24
CA ALA A 86 -2.75 -0.05 8.56
C ALA A 86 -2.58 -1.38 7.81
N GLU A 87 -3.63 -2.21 7.75
CA GLU A 87 -3.61 -3.50 7.06
C GLU A 87 -3.44 -3.33 5.54
N ILE A 88 -4.19 -2.38 4.96
CA ILE A 88 -4.10 -2.05 3.53
C ILE A 88 -2.72 -1.50 3.19
N PHE A 89 -2.19 -0.60 4.02
CA PHE A 89 -0.89 0.01 3.81
C PHE A 89 0.24 -1.02 3.86
N LEU A 90 0.25 -1.88 4.88
CA LEU A 90 1.29 -2.90 5.03
C LEU A 90 1.24 -3.93 3.91
N SER A 91 0.03 -4.36 3.52
CA SER A 91 -0.17 -5.29 2.40
C SER A 91 0.29 -4.68 1.07
N SER A 92 -0.05 -3.42 0.83
CA SER A 92 0.37 -2.66 -0.37
C SER A 92 1.89 -2.50 -0.41
N LEU A 93 2.51 -2.20 0.73
CA LEU A 93 3.96 -2.05 0.86
C LEU A 93 4.70 -3.35 0.55
N LEU A 94 4.21 -4.49 1.05
CA LEU A 94 4.76 -5.81 0.71
C LEU A 94 4.65 -6.10 -0.79
N VAL A 95 3.49 -5.84 -1.39
CA VAL A 95 3.26 -6.02 -2.83
C VAL A 95 4.20 -5.16 -3.67
N ILE A 96 4.41 -3.90 -3.27
CA ILE A 96 5.36 -2.99 -3.91
C ILE A 96 6.77 -3.59 -3.84
N ILE A 97 7.26 -3.95 -2.65
CA ILE A 97 8.62 -4.49 -2.48
C ILE A 97 8.83 -5.73 -3.36
N VAL A 98 7.91 -6.71 -3.27
CA VAL A 98 8.01 -7.95 -4.05
C VAL A 98 7.89 -7.68 -5.54
N GLY A 99 6.90 -6.89 -5.96
CA GLY A 99 6.64 -6.57 -7.37
C GLY A 99 7.82 -5.86 -8.04
N TYR A 100 8.38 -4.84 -7.40
CA TYR A 100 9.56 -4.14 -7.92
C TYR A 100 10.80 -5.03 -7.93
N THR A 101 11.00 -5.86 -6.92
CA THR A 101 12.12 -6.82 -6.87
C THR A 101 12.01 -7.81 -8.03
N THR A 102 10.84 -8.42 -8.25
CA THR A 102 10.63 -9.35 -9.36
C THR A 102 10.83 -8.69 -10.71
N LYS A 103 10.30 -7.46 -10.89
CA LYS A 103 10.49 -6.70 -12.13
C LYS A 103 11.97 -6.42 -12.38
N TYR A 104 12.70 -5.95 -11.37
CA TYR A 104 14.12 -5.67 -11.47
C TYR A 104 14.93 -6.92 -11.86
N VAL A 105 14.69 -8.06 -11.19
CA VAL A 105 15.36 -9.34 -11.50
C VAL A 105 15.06 -9.79 -12.94
N SER A 106 13.82 -9.59 -13.41
CA SER A 106 13.42 -9.94 -14.77
C SER A 106 14.09 -9.06 -15.83
N GLU A 107 14.19 -7.75 -15.59
CA GLU A 107 14.87 -6.80 -16.48
C GLU A 107 16.37 -7.08 -16.55
N ASP A 108 17.00 -7.41 -15.42
CA ASP A 108 18.42 -7.79 -15.37
C ASP A 108 18.71 -9.10 -16.10
N ALA A 109 17.82 -10.09 -16.01
CA ALA A 109 17.94 -11.33 -16.78
C ALA A 109 17.84 -11.08 -18.29
N GLN A 110 16.89 -10.23 -18.72
CA GLN A 110 16.74 -9.84 -20.13
C GLN A 110 17.97 -9.10 -20.66
N LYS A 111 18.52 -8.14 -19.89
CA LYS A 111 19.76 -7.42 -20.26
C LYS A 111 20.94 -8.36 -20.45
N ARG A 112 21.11 -9.35 -19.56
CA ARG A 112 22.16 -10.38 -19.69
C ARG A 112 21.98 -11.22 -20.95
N ALA A 113 20.75 -11.64 -21.26
CA ALA A 113 20.46 -12.42 -22.47
C ALA A 113 20.76 -11.63 -23.75
N ILE A 114 20.36 -10.35 -23.80
CA ILE A 114 20.64 -9.46 -24.93
C ILE A 114 22.16 -9.29 -25.12
N ARG A 115 22.90 -9.02 -24.03
CA ARG A 115 24.36 -8.87 -24.08
C ARG A 115 25.05 -10.14 -24.59
N SER A 116 24.65 -11.31 -24.07
CA SER A 116 25.18 -12.60 -24.52
C SER A 116 24.90 -12.86 -26.01
N ALA A 117 23.74 -12.44 -26.52
CA ALA A 117 23.44 -12.55 -27.94
C ALA A 117 24.32 -11.62 -28.78
N PHE A 118 24.52 -10.37 -28.36
CA PHE A 118 25.39 -9.42 -29.05
C PHE A 118 26.85 -9.89 -29.12
N ASP A 119 27.39 -10.46 -28.04
CA ASP A 119 28.76 -10.99 -28.01
C ASP A 119 28.94 -12.12 -29.06
N LEU A 120 27.92 -12.95 -29.29
CA LEU A 120 27.94 -14.01 -30.29
C LEU A 120 27.89 -13.46 -31.73
N TYR A 121 27.14 -12.38 -31.97
CA TYR A 121 27.05 -11.75 -33.30
C TYR A 121 28.34 -10.99 -33.66
N LEU A 122 28.94 -10.25 -32.72
CA LEU A 122 30.19 -9.51 -32.93
C LEU A 122 31.39 -10.44 -33.22
N GLN A 123 31.42 -11.64 -32.61
CA GLN A 123 32.46 -12.63 -32.89
C GLN A 123 32.38 -13.20 -34.31
N LYS A 124 31.20 -13.19 -34.93
CA LYS A 124 31.00 -13.77 -36.27
C LYS A 124 31.44 -12.84 -37.38
N GLU A 125 31.35 -11.52 -37.16
CA GLU A 125 31.73 -10.49 -38.14
C GLU A 125 33.24 -10.20 -38.16
N LEU A 126 33.98 -10.59 -37.11
CA LEU A 126 35.44 -10.48 -37.04
C LEU A 126 36.18 -11.70 -37.65
N VAL A 127 35.44 -12.72 -38.11
CA VAL A 127 36.00 -13.98 -38.66
C VAL A 127 35.89 -14.04 -40.19
N GLU A 128 35.29 -13.03 -40.83
CA GLU A 128 35.38 -12.78 -42.28
C GLU A 128 36.44 -11.71 -42.59
#